data_AF-A0A3N9Q2T0-F1
#
_entry.id   AF-A0A3N9Q2T0-F1
#
_cell.length_a   1.000
_cell.length_b   1.000
_cell.length_c   1.000
_cell.angle_alpha   90.00
_cell.angle_beta   90.00
_cell.angle_gamma   90.00
#
_symmetry.space_group_name_H-M   'P 1'
#
loop_
_entity.id
_entity.type
_entity.pdbx_description
1 polymer ?
#
loop_
_entity_poly.entity_id
_entity_poly.type
_entity_poly.pdbx_seq_one_letter_code
_entity_poly.pdbx_strand_id
1 'polypeptide(L)'
;MTLTREEILAMEPGRELDELICNQIFELEMVAHVHYSTDISAAWEVVGKLDYEVTVKKYEAMSGYRYWARVNGADPNRFDEKIANCKTAPEAICKAALLAVLNL
;
A
#
# COMPACT_ATOMS: atom_id res chain seq x y z
N MET A 1 19.26 0.16 -3.79
CA MET A 1 18.78 -1.08 -3.14
C MET A 1 17.50 -1.48 -3.83
N THR A 2 17.34 -2.73 -4.23
CA THR A 2 16.08 -3.26 -4.78
C THR A 2 15.25 -3.81 -3.62
N LEU A 3 14.15 -3.16 -3.29
CA LEU A 3 13.18 -3.68 -2.33
C LEU A 3 12.52 -4.95 -2.87
N THR A 4 12.37 -5.95 -2.01
CA THR A 4 11.61 -7.16 -2.30
C THR A 4 10.16 -7.04 -1.81
N ARG A 5 9.29 -7.89 -2.35
CA ARG A 5 7.90 -8.00 -1.91
C ARG A 5 7.81 -8.32 -0.42
N GLU A 6 8.63 -9.27 0.04
CA GLU A 6 8.63 -9.75 1.42
C GLU A 6 9.09 -8.67 2.39
N GLU A 7 10.11 -7.90 2.03
CA GLU A 7 10.56 -6.75 2.82
C GLU A 7 9.44 -5.73 2.99
N ILE A 8 8.79 -5.30 1.90
CA ILE A 8 7.68 -4.34 1.96
C ILE A 8 6.54 -4.84 2.84
N LEU A 9 6.16 -6.11 2.71
CA LEU A 9 5.09 -6.70 3.52
C LEU A 9 5.46 -6.79 5.00
N ALA A 10 6.74 -6.96 5.32
CA ALA A 10 7.24 -7.03 6.69
C ALA A 10 7.51 -5.66 7.33
N MET A 11 7.57 -4.57 6.57
CA MET A 11 7.78 -3.23 7.11
C MET A 11 6.68 -2.83 8.10
N GLU A 12 7.04 -2.24 9.23
CA GLU A 12 6.06 -1.62 10.12
C GLU A 12 5.54 -0.29 9.51
N PRO A 13 4.27 0.08 9.71
CA PRO A 13 3.79 1.40 9.31
C PRO A 13 4.52 2.50 10.08
N GLY A 14 4.79 3.61 9.40
CA GLY A 14 5.52 4.75 9.94
C GLY A 14 6.51 5.32 8.94
N ARG A 15 7.50 6.05 9.47
CA ARG A 15 8.38 6.93 8.70
C ARG A 15 8.99 6.28 7.45
N GLU A 16 9.59 5.10 7.57
CA GLU A 16 10.28 4.47 6.45
C GLU A 16 9.31 4.07 5.33
N LEU A 17 8.16 3.49 5.68
CA LEU A 17 7.13 3.16 4.70
C LEU A 17 6.55 4.42 4.07
N ASP A 18 6.26 5.46 4.86
CA ASP A 18 5.74 6.75 4.38
C ASP A 18 6.72 7.43 3.41
N GLU A 19 8.02 7.37 3.68
CA GLU A 19 9.07 7.88 2.80
C GLU A 19 9.10 7.13 1.46
N LEU A 20 8.93 5.80 1.47
CA LEU A 20 8.83 5.02 0.23
C LEU A 20 7.59 5.40 -0.58
N ILE A 21 6.45 5.61 0.07
CA ILE A 21 5.22 6.05 -0.62
C ILE A 21 5.43 7.42 -1.26
N CYS A 22 5.99 8.37 -0.51
CA CYS A 22 6.28 9.72 -1.00
C CYS A 22 7.20 9.68 -2.24
N ASN A 23 8.28 8.91 -2.16
CA ASN A 23 9.28 8.84 -3.22
C ASN A 23 8.79 8.07 -4.45
N GLN A 24 8.11 6.94 -4.27
CA GLN A 24 7.78 6.02 -5.37
C GLN A 24 6.42 6.32 -6.01
N ILE A 25 5.43 6.77 -5.24
CA ILE A 25 4.06 6.98 -5.74
C ILE A 25 3.82 8.44 -6.12
N PHE A 26 4.32 9.37 -5.30
CA PHE A 26 4.13 10.79 -5.55
C PHE A 26 5.30 11.44 -6.29
N GLU A 27 6.42 10.73 -6.45
CA GLU A 27 7.65 11.23 -7.09
C GLU A 27 8.14 12.56 -6.47
N LEU A 28 7.90 12.75 -5.18
CA LEU A 28 8.30 13.96 -4.46
C LEU A 28 9.64 13.71 -3.78
N GLU A 29 10.64 14.54 -4.09
CA GLU A 29 11.88 14.59 -3.31
C GLU A 29 11.57 15.24 -1.94
N MET A 30 11.26 14.39 -0.95
CA MET A 30 11.05 14.71 0.47
C MET A 30 10.39 16.06 0.74
N VAL A 31 9.05 16.09 0.76
CA VAL A 31 8.30 17.16 1.44
C VAL A 31 7.18 16.59 2.32
N ALA A 32 7.19 17.06 3.57
CA ALA A 32 6.19 16.92 4.63
C ALA A 32 6.02 15.54 5.28
N HIS A 33 5.89 15.57 6.62
CA HIS A 33 5.52 14.46 7.50
C HIS A 33 4.10 13.95 7.20
N VAL A 34 3.85 13.46 6.00
CA VAL A 34 2.57 12.87 5.62
C VAL A 34 2.58 11.42 6.07
N HIS A 35 1.63 11.10 6.94
CA HIS A 35 1.54 9.80 7.60
C HIS A 35 0.72 8.81 6.77
N TYR A 36 1.12 8.54 5.52
CA TYR A 36 0.36 7.72 4.58
C TYR A 36 -0.06 6.35 5.16
N SER A 37 0.84 5.67 5.87
CA SER A 37 0.64 4.32 6.40
C SER A 37 -0.09 4.27 7.75
N THR A 38 -0.34 5.42 8.40
CA THR A 38 -1.03 5.48 9.70
C THR A 38 -2.25 6.41 9.73
N ASP A 39 -2.39 7.34 8.79
CA ASP A 39 -3.55 8.21 8.61
C ASP A 39 -4.37 7.76 7.40
N ILE A 40 -5.65 7.43 7.63
CA ILE A 40 -6.54 6.92 6.58
C ILE A 40 -6.87 7.97 5.51
N SER A 41 -6.91 9.25 5.87
CA SER A 41 -7.18 10.32 4.91
C SER A 41 -5.99 10.45 3.95
N ALA A 42 -4.77 10.44 4.49
CA ALA A 42 -3.55 10.44 3.68
C ALA A 42 -3.42 9.17 2.82
N ALA A 43 -3.76 8.00 3.38
CA ALA A 43 -3.77 6.76 2.60
C ALA A 43 -4.74 6.82 1.41
N TRP A 44 -5.83 7.58 1.51
CA TRP A 44 -6.76 7.73 0.40
C TRP A 44 -6.20 8.59 -0.74
N GLU A 45 -5.27 9.50 -0.46
CA GLU A 45 -4.52 10.21 -1.50
C GLU A 45 -3.66 9.25 -2.32
N VAL A 46 -3.12 8.19 -1.69
CA VAL A 46 -2.39 7.11 -2.39
C VAL A 46 -3.32 6.40 -3.38
N VAL A 47 -4.54 6.07 -2.95
CA VAL A 47 -5.55 5.47 -3.83
C VAL A 47 -5.85 6.40 -5.01
N GLY A 48 -6.00 7.70 -4.76
CA GLY A 48 -6.24 8.71 -5.79
C GLY A 48 -5.10 8.89 -6.80
N LYS A 49 -3.90 8.37 -6.53
CA LYS A 49 -2.76 8.39 -7.46
C LYS A 49 -2.62 7.14 -8.32
N LEU A 50 -3.28 6.04 -7.99
CA LEU A 50 -3.18 4.83 -8.77
C LEU A 50 -4.17 4.88 -9.95
N ASP A 51 -3.69 4.51 -11.14
CA ASP A 51 -4.54 4.35 -12.34
C ASP A 51 -5.37 3.05 -12.33
N TYR A 52 -5.14 2.19 -11.33
CA TYR A 52 -5.75 0.87 -11.23
C TYR A 52 -6.84 0.82 -10.18
N GLU A 53 -7.79 -0.10 -10.35
CA GLU A 53 -8.81 -0.35 -9.33
C GLU A 53 -8.16 -0.83 -8.03
N VAL A 54 -8.51 -0.15 -6.93
CA VAL A 54 -8.11 -0.52 -5.57
C VAL A 54 -9.32 -1.02 -4.81
N THR A 55 -9.25 -2.25 -4.30
CA THR A 55 -10.25 -2.81 -3.39
C THR A 55 -9.70 -2.86 -1.97
N VAL A 56 -10.42 -2.30 -1.00
CA VAL A 56 -10.08 -2.38 0.42
C VAL A 56 -11.21 -3.07 1.17
N LYS A 57 -10.89 -4.11 1.96
CA LYS A 57 -11.87 -4.88 2.75
C LYS A 57 -11.42 -5.01 4.20
N LYS A 58 -12.34 -4.73 5.12
CA LYS A 58 -12.22 -5.13 6.53
C LYS A 58 -12.83 -6.51 6.71
N TYR A 59 -12.17 -7.38 7.45
CA TYR A 59 -12.72 -8.69 7.79
C TYR A 59 -12.23 -9.13 9.18
N GLU A 60 -12.93 -10.10 9.78
CA GLU A 60 -12.57 -10.66 11.07
C GLU A 60 -11.71 -11.93 10.88
N ALA A 61 -10.54 -11.97 11.52
CA ALA A 61 -9.68 -13.13 11.58
C ALA A 61 -9.65 -13.68 13.01
N MET A 62 -9.11 -14.89 13.20
CA MET A 62 -8.98 -15.50 14.53
C MET A 62 -8.20 -14.61 15.53
N SER A 63 -7.30 -13.76 15.05
CA SER A 63 -6.48 -12.84 15.85
C SER A 63 -7.08 -11.42 15.96
N GLY A 64 -8.33 -11.23 15.55
CA GLY A 64 -9.02 -9.94 15.53
C GLY A 64 -9.21 -9.38 14.12
N TYR A 65 -9.67 -8.13 14.04
CA TYR A 65 -9.94 -7.47 12.76
C TYR A 65 -8.67 -7.23 11.95
N ARG A 66 -8.78 -7.43 10.64
CA ARG A 66 -7.73 -7.17 9.66
C ARG A 66 -8.27 -6.45 8.44
N TYR A 67 -7.34 -5.88 7.69
CA TYR A 67 -7.59 -5.17 6.45
C TYR A 67 -6.82 -5.81 5.32
N TRP A 68 -7.52 -6.04 4.23
CA TRP A 68 -7.00 -6.55 2.99
C TRP A 68 -7.13 -5.45 1.94
N ALA A 69 -6.02 -5.12 1.27
CA ALA A 69 -6.02 -4.20 0.14
C ALA A 69 -5.48 -4.93 -1.09
N ARG A 70 -6.13 -4.71 -2.23
CA ARG A 70 -5.75 -5.23 -3.54
C ARG A 70 -5.70 -4.10 -4.55
N VAL A 71 -4.61 -4.05 -5.32
CA VAL A 71 -4.49 -3.24 -6.54
C VAL A 71 -4.51 -4.20 -7.72
N ASN A 72 -5.46 -4.02 -8.65
CA ASN A 72 -5.55 -4.87 -9.83
C ASN A 72 -4.38 -4.58 -10.79
N GLY A 73 -3.98 -5.59 -11.56
CA GLY A 73 -3.03 -5.39 -12.67
C GLY A 73 -3.68 -4.72 -13.88
N ALA A 74 -2.86 -4.38 -14.87
CA ALA A 74 -3.32 -3.73 -16.09
C ALA A 74 -4.17 -4.64 -16.99
N ASP A 75 -3.95 -5.96 -16.93
CA ASP A 75 -4.70 -6.95 -17.68
C ASP A 75 -5.69 -7.67 -16.74
N PRO A 76 -7.01 -7.46 -16.89
CA PRO A 76 -7.99 -8.10 -16.03
C PRO A 76 -8.04 -9.64 -16.19
N ASN A 77 -7.38 -10.21 -17.21
CA ASN A 77 -7.28 -11.66 -17.41
C ASN A 77 -6.00 -12.26 -16.81
N ARG A 78 -5.13 -11.43 -16.22
CA ARG A 78 -3.94 -11.88 -15.50
C ARG A 78 -4.18 -11.84 -14.00
N PHE A 79 -3.63 -12.83 -13.30
CA PHE A 79 -3.63 -12.90 -11.84
C PHE A 79 -2.38 -12.20 -11.28
N ASP A 80 -2.13 -10.96 -11.71
CA ASP A 80 -0.96 -10.14 -11.33
C ASP A 80 -1.31 -9.07 -10.29
N GLU A 81 -2.47 -9.20 -9.66
CA GLU A 81 -2.95 -8.36 -8.56
C GLU A 81 -1.98 -8.29 -7.38
N LYS A 82 -1.80 -7.09 -6.84
CA LYS A 82 -0.91 -6.85 -5.70
C LYS A 82 -1.72 -6.73 -4.43
N ILE A 83 -1.38 -7.56 -3.45
CA ILE A 83 -2.18 -7.76 -2.25
C ILE A 83 -1.34 -7.52 -0.99
N ALA A 84 -1.90 -6.74 -0.05
CA ALA A 84 -1.39 -6.60 1.30
C ALA A 84 -2.47 -6.92 2.35
N ASN A 85 -2.05 -7.53 3.45
CA ASN A 85 -2.90 -7.94 4.56
C ASN A 85 -2.32 -7.45 5.88
N CYS A 86 -2.99 -6.49 6.51
CA CYS A 86 -2.44 -5.68 7.59
C CYS A 86 -3.43 -5.49 8.74
N LYS A 87 -2.94 -4.95 9.85
CA LYS A 87 -3.77 -4.64 11.03
C LYS A 87 -4.62 -3.39 10.81
N THR A 88 -4.19 -2.47 9.95
CA THR A 88 -4.91 -1.23 9.66
C THR A 88 -5.15 -1.07 8.15
N ALA A 89 -6.20 -0.32 7.79
CA ALA A 89 -6.47 0.06 6.41
C ALA A 89 -5.35 0.87 5.75
N PRO A 90 -4.81 1.96 6.36
CA PRO A 90 -3.78 2.76 5.72
C PRO A 90 -2.50 1.97 5.43
N GLU A 91 -2.10 1.07 6.33
CA GLU A 91 -0.96 0.18 6.11
C GLU A 91 -1.19 -0.76 4.92
N ALA A 92 -2.38 -1.40 4.84
CA ALA A 92 -2.72 -2.30 3.74
C ALA A 92 -2.69 -1.56 2.40
N ILE A 93 -3.30 -0.38 2.33
CA ILE A 93 -3.34 0.45 1.13
C ILE A 93 -1.92 0.78 0.66
N CYS A 94 -1.08 1.33 1.55
CA CYS A 94 0.26 1.76 1.21
C CYS A 94 1.12 0.59 0.70
N LYS A 95 1.10 -0.55 1.38
CA LYS A 95 1.87 -1.72 0.95
C LYS A 95 1.40 -2.27 -0.39
N ALA A 96 0.09 -2.41 -0.61
CA ALA A 96 -0.43 -2.91 -1.88
C ALA A 96 -0.11 -1.95 -3.05
N ALA A 97 -0.22 -0.64 -2.80
CA ALA A 97 0.13 0.40 -3.77
C ALA A 97 1.62 0.37 -4.14
N LEU A 98 2.49 0.26 -3.14
CA LEU A 98 3.94 0.21 -3.36
C LEU A 98 4.35 -1.05 -4.15
N LEU A 99 3.74 -2.20 -3.84
CA LEU A 99 3.95 -3.43 -4.61
C LEU A 99 3.51 -3.28 -6.08
N ALA A 100 2.42 -2.54 -6.33
CA ALA A 100 1.92 -2.29 -7.68
C ALA A 100 2.87 -1.41 -8.49
N VAL A 101 3.33 -0.30 -7.91
CA VAL A 101 4.26 0.63 -8.58
C VAL A 101 5.62 -0.02 -8.85
N LEU A 102 6.12 -0.83 -7.90
CA LEU A 102 7.39 -1.54 -8.06
C LEU A 102 7.27 -2.85 -8.87
N ASN A 103 6.06 -3.24 -9.25
CA ASN A 103 5.75 -4.49 -9.94
C ASN A 103 6.30 -5.75 -9.25
N LEU A 104 6.11 -5.85 -7.92
CA LEU A 104 6.64 -6.91 -7.04
C LEU A 104 5.61 -7.96 -6.62
#